data_AF-T0Z9S4-F1
#
_entry.id   AF-T0Z9S4-F1
#
_cell.length_a   1.000
_cell.length_b   1.000
_cell.length_c   1.000
_cell.angle_alpha   90.00
_cell.angle_beta   90.00
_cell.angle_gamma   90.00
#
_symmetry.space_group_name_H-M   'P 1'
#
loop_
_entity.id
_entity.type
_entity.pdbx_description
1 polymer ?
#
loop_
_entity_poly.entity_id
_entity_poly.type
_entity_poly.pdbx_seq_one_letter_code
_entity_poly.pdbx_strand_id
1 'polypeptide(L)'
;MSDIHHLVQILLHFDQYLILFLQEYGAWVYALLFLILFAETGLVVMPVLPGDSMLFICGTLAGAGIMSAPWLLGLLVAAAVLGDAVNYWVGRRWGVHLFGGRLLNVRHLDTTQRFYARHGGKTVIIARFLPV
;
A
#
# COMPACT_ATOMS: atom_id res chain seq x y z
N MET A 1 21.94 -0.12 -17.12
CA MET A 1 21.51 -1.20 -16.19
C MET A 1 21.90 -0.92 -14.73
N SER A 2 22.90 -0.05 -14.47
CA SER A 2 23.25 0.45 -13.13
C SER A 2 22.12 1.27 -12.46
N ASP A 3 21.43 2.11 -13.24
CA ASP A 3 20.57 3.15 -12.66
C ASP A 3 19.26 2.59 -12.07
N ILE A 4 18.73 1.52 -12.66
CA ILE A 4 17.51 0.86 -12.17
C ILE A 4 17.79 0.16 -10.84
N HIS A 5 18.95 -0.48 -10.68
CA HIS A 5 19.34 -1.10 -9.41
C HIS A 5 19.55 -0.05 -8.32
N HIS A 6 20.12 1.11 -8.65
CA HIS A 6 20.22 2.22 -7.71
C HIS A 6 18.85 2.77 -7.31
N LEU A 7 17.92 2.97 -8.26
CA LEU A 7 16.56 3.40 -7.94
C LEU A 7 15.83 2.40 -7.05
N VAL A 8 15.95 1.11 -7.34
CA VAL A 8 15.34 0.05 -6.52
C VAL A 8 15.96 0.01 -5.12
N GLN A 9 17.27 0.18 -4.98
CA GLN A 9 17.93 0.21 -3.68
C GLN A 9 17.55 1.44 -2.85
N ILE A 10 17.45 2.61 -3.47
CA ILE A 10 16.96 3.85 -2.84
C ILE A 10 15.51 3.66 -2.37
N LEU A 11 14.67 3.04 -3.21
CA LEU A 11 13.27 2.79 -2.89
C LEU A 11 13.11 1.76 -1.75
N LEU A 12 13.98 0.76 -1.68
CA LEU A 12 13.93 -0.28 -0.63
C LEU A 12 14.52 0.17 0.72
N HIS A 13 15.51 1.07 0.73
CA HIS A 13 16.11 1.63 1.95
C HIS A 13 15.68 3.07 2.18
N PHE A 14 14.50 3.43 1.67
CA PHE A 14 14.02 4.80 1.65
C PHE A 14 13.84 5.36 3.08
N ASP A 15 13.59 4.49 4.05
CA ASP A 15 13.54 4.81 5.49
C ASP A 15 14.77 5.58 5.97
N GLN A 16 15.97 5.24 5.48
CA GLN A 16 17.23 5.87 5.87
C GLN A 16 17.44 7.23 5.20
N TYR A 17 16.91 7.41 3.98
CA TYR A 17 17.05 8.64 3.22
C TYR A 17 15.93 9.65 3.49
N LEU A 18 14.84 9.22 4.14
CA LEU A 18 13.64 10.04 4.37
C LEU A 18 13.94 11.36 5.09
N ILE A 19 14.86 11.33 6.07
CA ILE A 19 15.28 12.52 6.83
C ILE A 19 16.08 13.48 5.94
N LEU A 20 16.95 12.96 5.08
CA LEU A 20 17.74 13.76 4.13
C LEU A 20 16.82 14.42 3.09
N PHE A 21 15.87 13.64 2.54
CA PHE A 21 14.87 14.15 1.61
C PHE A 21 13.97 15.23 2.25
N LEU A 22 13.66 15.11 3.54
CA LEU A 22 12.84 16.11 4.24
C LEU A 22 13.54 17.47 4.36
N GLN A 23 14.86 17.45 4.59
CA GLN A 23 15.66 18.68 4.67
C GLN A 23 15.89 19.32 3.30
N GLU A 24 16.00 18.53 2.24
CA GLU A 24 16.33 19.04 0.90
C GLU A 24 15.09 19.35 0.03
N TYR A 25 14.00 18.59 0.19
CA TYR A 25 12.82 18.67 -0.68
C TYR A 25 11.55 19.15 0.03
N GLY A 26 11.54 19.28 1.36
CA GLY A 26 10.45 19.86 2.14
C GLY A 26 9.08 19.24 1.84
N ALA A 27 8.18 20.02 1.24
CA ALA A 27 6.80 19.61 0.94
C ALA A 27 6.68 18.44 -0.07
N TRP A 28 7.68 18.21 -0.91
CA TRP A 28 7.66 17.12 -1.89
C TRP A 28 7.73 15.73 -1.25
N VAL A 29 8.23 15.63 -0.01
CA VAL A 29 8.24 14.36 0.73
C VAL A 29 6.83 13.83 0.95
N TYR A 30 5.84 14.70 1.15
CA TYR A 30 4.44 14.29 1.25
C TYR A 30 3.94 13.66 -0.05
N ALA A 31 4.26 14.25 -1.21
CA ALA A 31 3.87 13.68 -2.50
C ALA A 31 4.53 12.33 -2.77
N LEU A 32 5.80 12.18 -2.38
CA LEU A 32 6.54 10.92 -2.52
C LEU A 32 5.98 9.83 -1.59
N LEU A 33 5.67 10.17 -0.34
CA LEU A 33 4.99 9.29 0.60
C LEU A 33 3.65 8.81 0.06
N PHE A 34 2.86 9.73 -0.49
CA PHE A 34 1.59 9.40 -1.14
C PHE A 34 1.81 8.37 -2.26
N LEU A 35 2.77 8.61 -3.14
CA LEU A 35 3.02 7.75 -4.30
C LEU A 35 3.47 6.34 -3.88
N ILE A 36 4.36 6.24 -2.89
CA ILE A 36 4.86 4.96 -2.39
C ILE A 36 3.73 4.16 -1.75
N LEU A 37 2.95 4.78 -0.86
CA LEU A 37 1.86 4.09 -0.16
C LEU A 37 0.72 3.71 -1.11
N PHE A 38 0.40 4.61 -2.05
CA PHE A 38 -0.55 4.33 -3.13
C PHE A 38 -0.05 3.19 -4.02
N ALA A 39 1.24 3.13 -4.31
CA ALA A 39 1.81 2.06 -5.13
C ALA A 39 1.79 0.71 -4.42
N GLU A 40 2.15 0.67 -3.13
CA GLU A 40 2.12 -0.53 -2.30
C GLU A 40 0.72 -1.12 -2.16
N THR A 41 -0.28 -0.27 -1.90
CA THR A 41 -1.69 -0.71 -1.72
C THR A 41 -2.44 -0.89 -3.03
N GLY A 42 -2.14 -0.08 -4.04
CA GLY A 42 -2.86 -0.02 -5.31
C GLY A 42 -2.35 -0.94 -6.40
N LEU A 43 -1.04 -1.28 -6.43
CA LEU A 43 -0.49 -2.19 -7.43
C LEU A 43 -0.43 -3.63 -6.88
N VAL A 44 -1.24 -4.49 -7.50
CA VAL A 44 -1.32 -5.95 -7.23
C VAL A 44 0.05 -6.67 -7.22
N VAL A 45 1.06 -6.11 -7.90
CA VAL A 45 2.39 -6.74 -8.10
C VAL A 45 3.48 -6.11 -7.23
N MET A 46 3.21 -5.01 -6.51
CA MET A 46 4.24 -4.27 -5.75
C MET A 46 4.04 -4.22 -4.22
N PRO A 47 3.67 -5.32 -3.51
CA PRO A 47 3.58 -5.33 -2.05
C PRO A 47 4.95 -5.33 -1.32
N VAL A 48 6.06 -5.09 -2.03
CA VAL A 48 7.43 -5.14 -1.48
C VAL A 48 7.95 -3.73 -1.14
N LEU A 49 7.11 -2.70 -1.25
CA LEU A 49 7.49 -1.33 -0.90
C LEU A 49 7.47 -1.15 0.64
N PRO A 50 8.43 -0.43 1.24
CA PRO A 50 8.57 -0.32 2.70
C PRO A 50 7.62 0.72 3.32
N GLY A 51 6.33 0.74 2.96
CA GLY A 51 5.42 1.80 3.42
C GLY A 51 5.09 1.73 4.90
N ASP A 52 4.94 0.54 5.50
CA ASP A 52 4.70 0.40 6.95
C ASP A 52 5.80 1.03 7.80
N SER A 53 7.07 0.80 7.45
CA SER A 53 8.21 1.40 8.13
C SER A 53 8.24 2.93 7.93
N MET A 54 7.89 3.40 6.73
CA MET A 54 7.82 4.83 6.43
C MET A 54 6.69 5.53 7.21
N LEU A 55 5.53 4.91 7.37
CA LEU A 55 4.43 5.40 8.18
C LEU A 55 4.87 5.61 9.64
N PHE A 56 5.64 4.67 10.20
CA PHE A 56 6.16 4.78 11.57
C PHE A 56 7.14 5.96 11.74
N ILE A 57 8.07 6.12 10.80
CA ILE A 57 9.04 7.22 10.82
C ILE A 57 8.34 8.57 10.65
N CYS A 58 7.41 8.69 9.69
CA CYS A 58 6.67 9.92 9.47
C CYS A 58 5.80 10.29 10.69
N GLY A 59 5.21 9.30 11.35
CA GLY A 59 4.49 9.50 12.61
C GLY A 59 5.39 10.05 13.71
N THR A 60 6.61 9.53 13.83
CA THR A 60 7.61 9.99 14.81
C THR A 60 8.08 11.42 14.49
N LEU A 61 8.37 11.72 13.23
CA LEU A 61 8.74 13.06 12.76
C LEU A 61 7.62 14.08 12.96
N ALA A 62 6.36 13.68 12.74
CA ALA A 62 5.20 14.51 13.02
C ALA A 62 5.03 14.77 14.53
N GLY A 63 5.26 13.76 15.37
CA GLY A 63 5.28 13.91 16.83
C GLY A 63 6.39 14.82 17.33
N ALA A 64 7.54 14.86 16.64
CA ALA A 64 8.65 15.76 16.91
C ALA A 64 8.44 17.20 16.38
N GLY A 65 7.31 17.49 15.73
CA GLY A 65 7.00 18.80 15.16
C GLY A 65 7.73 19.13 13.86
N ILE A 66 8.42 18.15 13.26
CA ILE A 66 9.18 18.31 12.01
C ILE A 66 8.23 18.23 10.79
N MET A 67 7.14 17.46 10.91
CA MET A 67 6.09 17.34 9.90
C MET A 67 4.73 17.75 10.47
N SER A 68 3.86 18.31 9.63
CA SER A 68 2.51 18.67 10.03
C SER A 68 1.61 17.43 10.07
N ALA A 69 1.25 16.99 11.28
CA ALA A 69 0.42 15.81 11.50
C ALA A 69 -0.94 15.83 10.75
N PRO A 70 -1.70 16.94 10.69
CA PRO A 70 -3.00 16.94 10.01
C PRO A 70 -2.89 16.71 8.50
N TRP A 71 -1.91 17.33 7.85
CA TRP A 71 -1.65 17.14 6.42
C TRP A 71 -1.12 15.76 6.11
N LEU A 72 -0.19 15.26 6.94
CA LEU A 72 0.33 13.91 6.81
C LEU A 72 -0.81 12.89 6.90
N LEU A 73 -1.66 13.00 7.93
CA LEU A 73 -2.79 12.09 8.13
C LEU A 73 -3.75 12.12 6.94
N GLY A 74 -4.18 13.32 6.50
CA GLY A 74 -5.11 13.45 5.39
C GLY A 74 -4.56 12.86 4.09
N LEU A 75 -3.26 13.10 3.83
CA LEU A 75 -2.58 12.58 2.65
C LEU A 75 -2.42 11.05 2.67
N LEU A 76 -2.00 10.47 3.80
CA LEU A 76 -1.82 9.02 3.93
C LEU A 76 -3.17 8.29 3.85
N VAL A 77 -4.23 8.83 4.46
CA VAL A 77 -5.59 8.29 4.32
C VAL A 77 -6.05 8.35 2.87
N ALA A 78 -5.83 9.47 2.18
CA ALA A 78 -6.17 9.58 0.77
C ALA A 78 -5.39 8.57 -0.09
N ALA A 79 -4.09 8.38 0.17
CA ALA A 79 -3.27 7.40 -0.54
C ALA A 79 -3.81 5.98 -0.37
N ALA A 80 -4.10 5.57 0.87
CA ALA A 80 -4.64 4.25 1.18
C ALA A 80 -6.02 4.02 0.55
N VAL A 81 -6.94 4.98 0.67
CA VAL A 81 -8.30 4.86 0.09
C VAL A 81 -8.26 4.80 -1.43
N LEU A 82 -7.43 5.62 -2.07
CA LEU A 82 -7.27 5.60 -3.52
C LEU A 82 -6.58 4.33 -4.00
N GLY A 83 -5.55 3.86 -3.28
CA GLY A 83 -4.88 2.60 -3.55
C GLY A 83 -5.84 1.42 -3.48
N ASP A 84 -6.59 1.29 -2.38
CA ASP A 84 -7.61 0.23 -2.21
C ASP A 84 -8.69 0.30 -3.31
N ALA A 85 -9.14 1.50 -3.69
CA ALA A 85 -10.10 1.67 -4.76
C ALA A 85 -9.54 1.18 -6.11
N VAL A 86 -8.30 1.57 -6.46
CA VAL A 86 -7.64 1.12 -7.68
C VAL A 86 -7.44 -0.39 -7.66
N ASN A 87 -6.95 -0.94 -6.54
CA ASN A 87 -6.77 -2.37 -6.35
C ASN A 87 -8.09 -3.13 -6.55
N TYR A 88 -9.19 -2.64 -5.95
CA TYR A 88 -10.52 -3.21 -6.16
C TYR A 88 -10.96 -3.17 -7.63
N TRP A 89 -10.78 -2.05 -8.31
CA TRP A 89 -11.15 -1.92 -9.72
C TRP A 89 -10.34 -2.86 -10.63
N VAL A 90 -9.04 -2.96 -10.39
CA VAL A 90 -8.14 -3.90 -11.10
C VAL A 90 -8.59 -5.33 -10.84
N GLY A 91 -8.78 -5.73 -9.58
CA GLY A 91 -9.26 -7.06 -9.21
C GLY A 91 -10.64 -7.38 -9.78
N ARG A 92 -11.58 -6.42 -9.78
CA ARG A 92 -12.93 -6.59 -10.32
C ARG A 92 -12.93 -6.79 -11.83
N ARG A 93 -12.10 -6.05 -12.56
CA ARG A 93 -12.11 -6.07 -14.03
C ARG A 93 -11.20 -7.15 -14.61
N TRP A 94 -10.09 -7.48 -13.93
CA TRP A 94 -9.04 -8.36 -14.45
C TRP A 94 -8.83 -9.64 -13.61
N GLY A 95 -9.52 -9.80 -12.47
CA GLY A 95 -9.24 -10.86 -11.48
C GLY A 95 -9.35 -12.30 -11.98
N VAL A 96 -10.28 -12.63 -12.88
CA VAL A 96 -10.37 -14.00 -13.43
C VAL A 96 -9.29 -14.26 -14.48
N HIS A 97 -8.86 -13.22 -15.22
CA HIS A 97 -7.88 -13.34 -16.30
C HIS A 97 -6.42 -13.24 -15.84
N LEU A 98 -6.13 -12.44 -14.81
CA LEU A 98 -4.77 -12.29 -14.25
C LEU A 98 -4.33 -13.51 -13.42
N PHE A 99 -5.27 -14.19 -12.75
CA PHE A 99 -4.96 -15.28 -11.83
C PHE A 99 -5.43 -16.66 -12.31
N GLY A 100 -6.02 -16.73 -13.51
CA GLY A 100 -6.54 -17.95 -14.11
C GLY A 100 -5.45 -18.96 -14.46
N GLY A 101 -5.27 -19.97 -13.60
CA GLY A 101 -4.66 -21.25 -14.00
C GLY A 101 -3.59 -21.81 -13.07
N ARG A 102 -2.84 -20.98 -12.33
CA ARG A 102 -1.72 -21.47 -11.49
C ARG A 102 -1.66 -20.90 -10.07
N LEU A 103 -2.25 -19.74 -9.82
CA LEU A 103 -2.27 -19.08 -8.51
C LEU A 103 -3.66 -19.10 -7.85
N LEU A 104 -4.73 -19.29 -8.63
CA LEU A 104 -6.11 -19.25 -8.14
C LEU A 104 -6.77 -20.63 -8.25
N ASN A 105 -7.03 -21.26 -7.10
CA ASN A 105 -7.79 -22.50 -7.07
C ASN A 105 -9.29 -22.18 -7.09
N VAL A 106 -9.95 -22.53 -8.21
CA VAL A 106 -11.38 -22.26 -8.47
C VAL A 106 -12.28 -22.79 -7.34
N ARG A 107 -11.88 -23.89 -6.67
CA ARG A 107 -12.65 -24.47 -5.57
C ARG A 107 -12.62 -23.61 -4.30
N HIS A 108 -11.51 -22.91 -4.05
CA HIS A 108 -11.42 -21.93 -2.97
C HIS A 108 -12.25 -20.68 -3.29
N LEU A 109 -12.23 -20.19 -4.55
CA LEU A 109 -13.07 -19.08 -4.97
C LEU A 109 -14.56 -19.31 -4.72
N ASP A 110 -15.09 -20.46 -5.13
CA ASP A 110 -16.51 -20.81 -4.93
C ASP A 110 -16.85 -20.89 -3.43
N THR A 111 -15.96 -21.49 -2.63
CA THR A 111 -16.10 -21.53 -1.16
C THR A 111 -16.14 -20.12 -0.57
N THR A 112 -15.21 -19.25 -0.99
CA THR A 112 -15.14 -17.86 -0.56
C THR A 112 -16.40 -17.10 -0.96
N GLN A 113 -16.91 -17.26 -2.20
CA GLN A 113 -18.15 -16.63 -2.63
C GLN A 113 -19.36 -17.06 -1.80
N ARG A 114 -19.51 -18.36 -1.52
CA ARG A 114 -20.57 -18.88 -0.64
C ARG A 114 -20.46 -18.33 0.79
N PHE A 115 -19.24 -18.18 1.29
CA PHE A 115 -19.00 -17.60 2.61
C PHE A 115 -19.38 -16.11 2.67
N TYR A 116 -18.98 -15.34 1.66
CA TYR A 116 -19.37 -13.93 1.50
C TYR A 116 -20.89 -13.76 1.34
N ALA A 117 -21.56 -14.62 0.59
CA ALA A 117 -23.02 -14.57 0.42
C ALA A 117 -23.77 -14.79 1.75
N ARG A 118 -23.21 -15.58 2.68
CA ARG A 118 -23.82 -15.85 4.00
C ARG A 118 -23.52 -14.79 5.06
N HIS A 119 -22.33 -14.22 5.06
CA HIS A 119 -21.86 -13.33 6.15
C HIS A 119 -21.71 -11.85 5.73
N GLY A 120 -21.82 -11.56 4.44
CA GLY A 120 -21.79 -10.21 3.88
C GLY A 120 -20.49 -9.45 4.16
N GLY A 121 -20.59 -8.12 4.27
CA GLY A 121 -19.43 -7.24 4.45
C GLY A 121 -18.65 -7.46 5.76
N LYS A 122 -19.24 -8.12 6.77
CA LYS A 122 -18.55 -8.44 8.04
C LYS A 122 -17.33 -9.34 7.81
N THR A 123 -17.39 -10.18 6.77
CA THR A 123 -16.27 -11.03 6.37
C THR A 123 -15.02 -10.23 6.01
N VAL A 124 -15.15 -9.05 5.39
CA VAL A 124 -14.00 -8.23 5.00
C VAL A 124 -13.23 -7.75 6.23
N ILE A 125 -13.95 -7.36 7.29
CA ILE A 125 -13.34 -6.89 8.54
C ILE A 125 -12.67 -8.06 9.26
N ILE A 126 -13.36 -9.21 9.37
CA ILE A 126 -12.86 -10.40 10.06
C ILE A 126 -11.63 -10.98 9.34
N ALA A 127 -11.63 -10.98 8.01
CA ALA A 127 -10.52 -11.51 7.21
C ALA A 127 -9.19 -10.80 7.51
N ARG A 128 -9.22 -9.52 7.92
CA ARG A 128 -8.02 -8.74 8.25
C ARG A 128 -7.31 -9.21 9.52
N PHE A 129 -8.00 -9.99 10.37
CA PHE A 129 -7.46 -10.53 11.62
C PHE A 129 -7.19 -12.04 11.55
N LEU A 130 -7.49 -12.68 10.42
CA LEU A 130 -7.18 -14.09 10.22
C LEU A 130 -5.72 -14.24 9.77
N PRO A 131 -4.92 -15.11 10.41
CA PRO A 131 -3.59 -15.43 9.93
C PRO A 131 -3.69 -16.16 8.58
N VAL A 132 -2.87 -15.74 7.61
CA VAL A 132 -2.78 -16.30 6.26
C VAL A 132 -1.94 -17.57 6.24
#